data_AF-J5EJ67-F1
#
_entry.id   AF-J5EJ67-F1
#
_cell.length_a   1.000
_cell.length_b   1.000
_cell.length_c   1.000
_cell.angle_alpha   90.00
_cell.angle_beta   90.00
_cell.angle_gamma   90.00
#
_symmetry.space_group_name_H-M   'P 1'
#
loop_
_entity.id
_entity.type
_entity.pdbx_description
1 polymer ?
#
loop_
_entity_poly.entity_id
_entity_poly.type
_entity_poly.pdbx_seq_one_letter_code
_entity_poly.pdbx_strand_id
1 'polypeptide(L)'
;MLDELVGHTLLLREEFAVTGTLEVVFHKPTPIETPLIGTATIDKRDGRKVFVSARVELAQNGALLASAKGILIKRPADHFVRHEEWLAQQEES
;
A
#
# COMPACT_ATOMS: atom_id res chain seq x y z
N MET A 1 -7.48 -3.34 -4.75
CA MET A 1 -8.14 -2.33 -3.89
C MET A 1 -7.35 -2.07 -2.60
N LEU A 2 -7.09 -3.05 -1.73
CA LEU A 2 -6.38 -2.77 -0.47
C LEU A 2 -4.94 -2.29 -0.67
N ASP A 3 -4.18 -2.92 -1.58
CA ASP A 3 -2.84 -2.43 -1.97
C ASP A 3 -2.91 -1.01 -2.53
N GLU A 4 -3.86 -0.74 -3.42
CA GLU A 4 -4.13 0.61 -3.94
C GLU A 4 -4.43 1.60 -2.80
N LEU A 5 -5.36 1.31 -1.88
CA LEU A 5 -5.67 2.20 -0.74
C LEU A 5 -4.42 2.52 0.09
N VAL A 6 -3.61 1.50 0.38
CA VAL A 6 -2.37 1.65 1.13
C VAL A 6 -1.36 2.51 0.36
N GLY A 7 -1.09 2.19 -0.91
CA GLY A 7 -0.13 2.91 -1.76
C GLY A 7 -0.54 4.35 -2.06
N HIS A 8 -1.80 4.56 -2.45
CA HIS A 8 -2.35 5.87 -2.81
C HIS A 8 -2.31 6.86 -1.63
N THR A 9 -2.31 6.35 -0.40
CA THR A 9 -2.16 7.18 0.81
C THR A 9 -0.86 7.99 0.80
N LEU A 10 0.24 7.44 0.27
CA LEU A 10 1.52 8.15 0.16
C LEU A 10 1.59 8.97 -1.14
N LEU A 11 1.02 8.46 -2.23
CA LEU A 11 0.98 9.18 -3.51
C LEU A 11 0.27 10.53 -3.40
N LEU A 12 -0.86 10.60 -2.66
CA LEU A 12 -1.59 11.84 -2.38
C LEU A 12 -0.79 12.87 -1.57
N ARG A 13 0.37 12.47 -1.05
CA ARG A 13 1.31 13.31 -0.29
C ARG A 13 2.62 13.54 -1.05
N GLU A 14 2.64 13.22 -2.36
CA GLU A 14 3.81 13.34 -3.23
C GLU A 14 5.01 12.51 -2.74
N GLU A 15 4.74 11.45 -1.95
CA GLU A 15 5.77 10.56 -1.43
C GLU A 15 5.87 9.31 -2.32
N PHE A 16 7.01 9.13 -3.00
CA PHE A 16 7.29 7.91 -3.75
C PHE A 16 7.66 6.77 -2.81
N ALA A 17 6.87 5.69 -2.83
CA ALA A 17 7.11 4.48 -2.06
C ALA A 17 6.68 3.25 -2.84
N VAL A 18 7.21 2.10 -2.44
CA VAL A 18 6.80 0.78 -2.94
C VAL A 18 6.25 -0.06 -1.81
N THR A 19 5.34 -0.99 -2.11
CA THR A 19 4.84 -1.95 -1.13
C THR A 19 5.96 -2.90 -0.71
N GLY A 20 6.34 -2.86 0.56
CA GLY A 20 7.27 -3.81 1.15
C GLY A 20 6.55 -5.06 1.65
N THR A 21 5.49 -4.87 2.44
CA THR A 21 4.62 -5.96 2.92
C THR A 21 3.17 -5.52 2.93
N LEU A 22 2.26 -6.47 2.73
CA LEU A 22 0.83 -6.27 2.89
C LEU A 22 0.21 -7.51 3.54
N GLU A 23 -0.30 -7.35 4.75
CA GLU A 23 -1.07 -8.37 5.46
C GLU A 23 -2.56 -8.05 5.34
N VAL A 24 -3.37 -9.02 4.94
CA VAL A 24 -4.81 -8.85 4.73
C VAL A 24 -5.60 -9.87 5.53
N VAL A 25 -6.64 -9.40 6.22
CA VAL A 25 -7.62 -10.24 6.91
C VAL A 25 -8.99 -10.02 6.27
N PHE A 26 -9.59 -11.11 5.79
CA PHE A 26 -10.96 -11.13 5.29
C PHE A 26 -11.90 -11.54 6.42
N HIS A 27 -12.65 -10.58 6.95
CA HIS A 27 -13.57 -10.79 8.07
C HIS A 27 -14.89 -11.41 7.61
N LYS A 28 -15.36 -11.02 6.42
CA LYS A 28 -16.63 -11.46 5.82
C LYS A 28 -16.50 -11.54 4.30
N PRO A 29 -17.31 -12.38 3.62
CA PRO A 29 -17.38 -12.38 2.16
C PRO A 29 -17.68 -10.98 1.62
N THR A 30 -16.95 -10.56 0.58
CA THR A 30 -17.17 -9.27 -0.09
C THR A 30 -18.22 -9.45 -1.17
N PRO A 31 -19.40 -8.80 -1.09
CA PRO A 31 -20.42 -8.92 -2.11
C PRO A 31 -20.00 -8.19 -3.39
N ILE A 32 -20.45 -8.72 -4.53
CA ILE A 32 -20.30 -8.09 -5.85
C ILE A 32 -21.39 -7.02 -6.07
N GLU A 33 -21.14 -6.08 -6.97
CA GLU A 33 -22.10 -5.04 -7.39
C GLU A 33 -22.70 -4.20 -6.25
N THR A 34 -22.04 -4.19 -5.09
CA THR A 34 -22.47 -3.48 -3.90
C THR A 34 -21.45 -2.41 -3.56
N PRO A 35 -21.86 -1.14 -3.32
CA PRO A 35 -20.94 -0.07 -2.97
C PRO A 35 -20.18 -0.36 -1.68
N LEU A 36 -18.87 -0.13 -1.71
CA LEU A 36 -17.95 -0.30 -0.59
C LEU A 36 -17.25 1.02 -0.27
N ILE A 37 -16.90 1.21 1.00
CA ILE A 37 -16.08 2.33 1.46
C ILE A 37 -14.71 1.81 1.86
N GLY A 38 -13.69 2.28 1.16
CA GLY A 38 -12.29 2.04 1.50
C GLY A 38 -11.70 3.22 2.26
N THR A 39 -11.02 2.97 3.37
CA THR A 39 -10.26 3.99 4.11
C THR A 39 -8.87 3.48 4.41
N ALA A 40 -7.90 4.40 4.46
CA ALA A 40 -6.53 4.11 4.84
C ALA A 40 -5.94 5.25 5.67
N THR A 41 -5.10 4.90 6.64
CA THR A 41 -4.49 5.83 7.59
C THR A 41 -3.00 5.51 7.75
N ILE A 42 -2.15 6.53 7.75
CA ILE A 42 -0.75 6.39 8.13
C ILE A 42 -0.67 6.29 9.65
N ASP A 43 -0.28 5.13 10.17
CA ASP A 43 -0.23 4.88 11.61
C ASP A 43 1.09 5.39 12.21
N LYS A 44 2.22 5.12 11.53
CA LYS A 44 3.57 5.46 11.99
C LYS A 44 4.54 5.63 10.82
N ARG A 45 5.58 6.44 11.02
CA ARG A 45 6.77 6.49 10.17
C ARG A 45 8.01 6.07 10.98
N ASP A 46 8.90 5.31 10.35
CA ASP A 46 10.15 4.81 10.93
C ASP A 46 11.26 4.77 9.87
N GLY A 47 12.05 5.85 9.79
CA GLY A 47 13.01 6.05 8.71
C GLY A 47 12.35 6.01 7.34
N ARG A 48 12.73 5.03 6.51
CA ARG A 48 12.12 4.81 5.19
C ARG A 48 10.81 4.01 5.23
N LYS A 49 10.44 3.44 6.36
CA LYS A 49 9.23 2.62 6.50
C LYS A 49 8.04 3.51 6.86
N VAL A 50 6.93 3.32 6.18
CA VAL A 50 5.64 3.95 6.50
C VAL A 50 4.63 2.84 6.74
N PHE A 51 4.08 2.81 7.95
CA PHE A 51 3.09 1.83 8.38
C PHE A 51 1.71 2.41 8.11
N VAL A 52 0.89 1.65 7.38
CA VAL A 52 -0.43 2.08 6.94
C VAL A 52 -1.45 1.00 7.29
N SER A 53 -2.55 1.40 7.92
CA SER A 53 -3.72 0.55 8.10
C SER A 53 -4.78 0.90 7.06
N ALA A 54 -5.49 -0.11 6.56
CA ALA A 54 -6.61 0.08 5.65
C ALA A 54 -7.80 -0.80 6.02
N ARG A 55 -9.01 -0.33 5.70
CA ARG A 55 -10.28 -1.00 5.98
C ARG A 55 -11.20 -0.89 4.77
N VAL A 56 -11.97 -1.93 4.53
CA VAL A 56 -13.06 -1.95 3.55
C VAL A 56 -14.35 -2.33 4.26
N GLU A 57 -15.34 -1.46 4.15
CA GLU A 57 -16.63 -1.58 4.83
C GLU A 57 -17.78 -1.53 3.81
N LEU A 58 -18.88 -2.22 4.11
CA LEU A 58 -20.13 -2.07 3.34
C LEU A 58 -20.62 -0.63 3.47
N ALA A 59 -20.85 0.06 2.34
CA ALA A 59 -21.30 1.45 2.38
C ALA A 59 -22.68 1.61 3.06
N GLN A 60 -23.53 0.60 2.97
CA GLN A 60 -24.90 0.63 3.49
C GLN A 60 -24.96 0.69 5.03
N ASN A 61 -24.04 0.01 5.72
CA ASN A 61 -24.15 -0.20 7.17
C ASN A 61 -22.81 -0.22 7.93
N GLY A 62 -21.68 0.04 7.25
CA GLY A 62 -20.36 0.06 7.86
C GLY A 62 -19.81 -1.31 8.28
N ALA A 63 -20.42 -2.42 7.85
CA ALA A 63 -19.90 -3.73 8.22
C ALA A 63 -18.49 -3.95 7.65
N LEU A 64 -17.53 -4.22 8.52
CA LEU A 64 -16.15 -4.54 8.12
C LEU A 64 -16.10 -5.85 7.33
N LEU A 65 -15.59 -5.75 6.10
CA LEU A 65 -15.41 -6.88 5.19
C LEU A 65 -13.96 -7.34 5.18
N ALA A 66 -13.02 -6.39 5.09
CA ALA A 66 -11.59 -6.68 5.08
C ALA A 66 -10.79 -5.57 5.77
N SER A 67 -9.66 -5.94 6.35
CA SER A 67 -8.67 -5.00 6.88
C SER A 67 -7.28 -5.37 6.40
N ALA A 68 -6.40 -4.38 6.25
CA ALA A 68 -5.01 -4.59 5.90
C ALA A 68 -4.06 -3.78 6.78
N LYS A 69 -2.84 -4.32 6.94
CA LYS A 69 -1.68 -3.61 7.45
C LYS A 69 -0.58 -3.68 6.41
N GLY A 70 -0.14 -2.52 5.94
CA GLY A 70 0.91 -2.37 4.96
C GLY A 70 2.16 -1.73 5.55
N ILE A 71 3.33 -2.14 5.06
CA ILE A 71 4.57 -1.41 5.24
C ILE A 71 5.02 -0.95 3.86
N LEU A 72 5.01 0.37 3.66
CA LEU A 72 5.54 1.00 2.47
C LEU A 72 6.98 1.47 2.70
N ILE A 73 7.81 1.32 1.68
CA ILE A 73 9.22 1.72 1.71
C ILE A 73 9.40 2.95 0.83
N LYS A 74 9.66 4.11 1.43
CA LYS A 74 9.99 5.34 0.72
C LYS A 74 11.24 5.15 -0.12
N ARG A 75 11.16 5.51 -1.40
CA ARG A 75 12.30 5.56 -2.31
C ARG A 75 12.77 7.02 -2.42
N PRO A 76 14.07 7.31 -2.25
CA PRO A 76 14.61 8.60 -2.65
C PRO A 76 14.45 8.78 -4.17
N ALA A 77 14.32 10.03 -4.62
CA ALA A 77 14.04 10.35 -6.02
C ALA A 77 15.17 9.96 -7.00
N ASP A 78 16.38 9.68 -6.48
CA ASP A 78 17.58 9.28 -7.22
C ASP A 78 17.62 7.79 -7.61
N HIS A 79 16.57 7.03 -7.27
CA HIS A 79 16.59 5.57 -7.32
C HIS A 79 16.58 4.97 -8.75
N PHE A 80 16.30 5.75 -9.80
CA PHE A 80 16.44 5.28 -11.18
C PHE A 80 17.92 5.03 -11.54
N VAL A 81 18.83 5.88 -11.04
CA VAL A 81 20.28 5.80 -11.34
C VAL A 81 20.89 4.50 -10.81
N ARG A 82 20.63 4.14 -9.55
CA ARG A 82 21.19 2.93 -8.94
C ARG A 82 20.60 1.62 -9.47
N HIS A 83 19.38 1.65 -10.02
CA HIS A 83 18.75 0.44 -10.54
C HIS A 83 19.26 0.11 -11.95
N GLU A 84 19.47 1.12 -12.79
CA GLU A 84 20.15 0.97 -14.08
C GLU A 84 21.58 0.47 -13.91
N GLU A 85 22.33 1.01 -12.93
CA GLU A 85 23.67 0.53 -12.58
C GLU A 85 23.71 -0.94 -12.14
N TRP A 86 22.69 -1.41 -11.40
CA TRP A 86 22.62 -2.81 -10.98
C TRP A 86 22.25 -3.75 -12.13
N LEU A 87 21.31 -3.36 -13.01
CA LEU A 87 20.94 -4.16 -14.18
C LEU A 87 22.12 -4.32 -15.15
N ALA A 88 22.89 -3.27 -15.38
CA ALA A 88 24.08 -3.31 -16.22
C ALA A 88 25.15 -4.31 -15.71
N GLN A 89 25.25 -4.50 -14.39
CA GLN A 89 26.18 -5.47 -13.79
C GLN A 89 25.72 -6.94 -13.94
N GLN A 90 24.46 -7.20 -14.31
CA GLN A 90 23.93 -8.56 -14.49
C GLN A 90 24.00 -9.02 -15.96
N GLU A 91 24.21 -8.11 -16.92
CA GLU A 91 24.32 -8.44 -18.36
C GLU A 91 25.74 -8.83 -18.78
N GLU A 92 26.75 -8.61 -17.92
CA GLU A 92 28.16 -8.95 -18.18
C GLU A 92 28.57 -10.35 -17.68
N SER A 93 27.63 -11.23 -17.31
CA SER A 93 27.93 -12.56 -16.73
C SER A 93 27.57 -13.75 -17.62
#